data_AF-A0A957GP38-F1
#
_entry.id   AF-A0A957GP38-F1
#
_cell.length_a   1.000
_cell.length_b   1.000
_cell.length_c   1.000
_cell.angle_alpha   90.00
_cell.angle_beta   90.00
_cell.angle_gamma   90.00
#
_symmetry.space_group_name_H-M   'P 1'
#
loop_
_entity.id
_entity.type
_entity.pdbx_description
1 polymer ?
#
loop_
_entity_poly.entity_id
_entity_poly.type
_entity_poly.pdbx_seq_one_letter_code
_entity_poly.pdbx_strand_id
1 'polypeptide(L)' 'MVNVDPASVEVNPSVLKTNAQNHEGQLGLYGSVVKVGKLHVGDKIRLK' A
#
# COMPACT_ATOMS: atom_id res chain seq x y z
N MET A 1 -9.96 1.64 -0.64
CA MET A 1 -9.98 0.39 -1.43
C MET A 1 -9.17 0.66 -2.70
N VAL A 2 -8.18 -0.16 -3.05
CA VAL A 2 -7.19 0.19 -4.12
C VAL A 2 -7.77 0.18 -5.54
N ASN A 3 -8.95 -0.39 -5.72
CA ASN A 3 -9.64 -0.52 -7.00
C ASN A 3 -10.74 0.54 -7.22
N VAL A 4 -10.68 1.64 -6.50
CA VAL A 4 -11.60 2.78 -6.64
C VAL A 4 -10.82 3.94 -7.23
N ASP A 5 -11.32 4.50 -8.33
CA ASP A 5 -10.79 5.75 -8.86
C ASP A 5 -11.11 6.90 -7.88
N PRO A 6 -10.12 7.65 -7.37
CA PRO A 6 -10.35 8.71 -6.39
C PRO A 6 -11.07 9.94 -6.96
N ALA A 7 -11.04 10.16 -8.28
CA ALA A 7 -11.68 11.29 -8.93
C ALA A 7 -13.13 10.98 -9.32
N SER A 8 -13.41 9.78 -9.84
CA SER A 8 -14.75 9.39 -10.31
C SER A 8 -15.55 8.52 -9.33
N VAL A 9 -14.89 7.93 -8.32
CA VAL A 9 -15.48 6.95 -7.37
C VAL A 9 -15.90 5.64 -8.06
N GLU A 10 -15.57 5.44 -9.33
CA GLU A 10 -15.85 4.20 -10.04
C GLU A 10 -15.00 3.05 -9.52
N VAL A 11 -15.59 1.86 -9.45
CA VAL A 11 -14.95 0.64 -8.97
C VAL A 11 -14.52 -0.22 -10.16
N ASN A 12 -13.23 -0.58 -10.22
CA ASN A 12 -12.69 -1.46 -11.26
C ASN A 12 -12.19 -2.80 -10.67
N PRO A 13 -12.99 -3.88 -10.72
CA PRO A 13 -12.61 -5.19 -10.15
C PRO A 13 -11.32 -5.79 -10.71
N SER A 14 -10.92 -5.43 -11.94
CA SER A 14 -9.71 -5.97 -12.57
C SER A 14 -8.44 -5.61 -11.80
N VAL A 15 -8.43 -4.45 -11.13
CA VAL A 15 -7.30 -4.01 -10.29
C VAL A 15 -7.01 -5.00 -9.17
N LEU A 16 -8.03 -5.51 -8.47
CA LEU A 16 -7.83 -6.49 -7.41
C LEU A 16 -7.32 -7.83 -7.97
N LYS A 17 -7.88 -8.27 -9.11
CA LYS A 17 -7.46 -9.51 -9.77
C LYS A 17 -5.99 -9.44 -10.19
N THR A 18 -5.59 -8.35 -10.83
CA THR A 18 -4.20 -8.12 -11.26
C THR A 18 -3.26 -8.09 -10.05
N ASN A 19 -3.63 -7.38 -8.98
CA ASN A 19 -2.80 -7.34 -7.78
C ASN A 19 -2.65 -8.73 -7.14
N ALA A 20 -3.72 -9.51 -7.05
CA ALA A 20 -3.66 -10.85 -6.50
C ALA A 20 -2.77 -11.79 -7.32
N GLN A 21 -2.81 -11.69 -8.65
CA GLN A 21 -2.00 -12.53 -9.54
C GLN A 21 -0.52 -12.14 -9.54
N ASN A 22 -0.22 -10.84 -9.55
CA ASN A 22 1.16 -10.35 -9.73
C ASN A 22 1.92 -10.21 -8.41
N HIS A 23 1.24 -10.17 -7.27
CA HIS A 23 1.84 -9.99 -5.96
C HIS A 23 1.53 -11.13 -4.99
N GLU A 24 1.18 -12.32 -5.50
CA GLU A 24 0.89 -13.51 -4.68
C GLU A 24 -0.19 -13.25 -3.61
N GLY A 25 -1.19 -12.43 -3.95
CA GLY A 25 -2.24 -12.01 -3.01
C GLY A 25 -1.79 -10.99 -1.96
N GLN A 26 -0.58 -10.46 -2.03
CA GLN A 26 -0.02 -9.51 -1.05
C GLN A 26 -0.16 -8.07 -1.54
N LEU A 27 -0.57 -7.16 -0.64
CA LEU A 27 -0.71 -5.74 -0.95
C LEU A 27 -0.17 -4.90 0.22
N GLY A 28 1.15 -4.84 0.31
CA GLY A 28 1.87 -4.09 1.35
C GLY A 28 2.18 -4.93 2.59
N LEU A 29 2.67 -4.25 3.62
CA LEU A 29 3.11 -4.84 4.88
C LEU A 29 2.39 -4.17 6.04
N TYR A 30 2.01 -4.98 7.04
CA TYR A 30 1.62 -4.47 8.34
C TYR A 30 2.86 -4.36 9.22
N GLY A 31 3.02 -3.21 9.87
CA GLY A 31 4.12 -2.95 10.79
C GLY A 31 3.60 -2.43 12.13
N SER A 32 4.34 -2.73 13.18
CA SER A 32 4.09 -2.20 14.52
C SER A 32 5.13 -1.14 14.87
N VAL A 33 4.70 -0.09 15.57
CA VAL A 33 5.61 0.97 16.03
C VAL A 33 6.45 0.43 17.19
N VAL A 34 7.76 0.26 16.98
CA VAL A 34 8.71 -0.16 18.02
C VAL A 34 9.31 1.02 18.80
N LYS A 35 9.28 2.22 18.21
CA LYS A 35 9.77 3.46 18.82
C LYS A 35 9.01 4.67 18.26
N VAL A 36 8.49 5.51 19.14
CA VAL A 36 7.76 6.73 18.76
C VAL A 36 8.72 7.79 18.23
N GLY A 37 8.27 8.55 17.23
CA GLY A 37 9.04 9.63 16.61
C GLY A 37 8.21 10.35 15.54
N LYS A 38 8.89 11.16 14.72
CA LYS A 38 8.31 11.83 13.55
C LYS A 38 9.05 11.37 12.30
N LEU A 39 8.32 11.24 11.20
CA LEU A 39 8.84 10.96 9.87
C LEU A 39 8.46 12.13 8.96
N HIS A 40 9.36 12.47 8.03
CA HIS A 40 9.14 13.47 7.02
C HIS A 40 9.36 12.86 5.62
N VAL A 41 8.73 13.45 4.61
CA VAL A 41 8.98 13.09 3.22
C VAL A 41 10.45 13.35 2.90
N GLY A 42 11.12 12.32 2.37
CA GLY A 42 12.56 12.38 2.06
C GLY A 42 13.48 11.81 3.14
N ASP A 43 12.95 11.40 4.31
CA ASP A 43 13.75 10.71 5.32
C ASP A 43 14.37 9.41 4.77
N LYS A 44 15.64 9.17 5.10
CA LYS A 44 16.35 7.96 4.68
C LYS A 44 15.92 6.76 5.52
N ILE A 45 15.41 5.72 4.85
CA ILE A 45 15.08 4.44 5.49
C ILE A 45 16.31 3.53 5.49
N ARG A 46 16.55 2.87 6.63
CA ARG A 46 17.58 1.83 6.77
C ARG A 46 16.90 0.52 7.15
N LEU A 47 17.11 -0.50 6.32
CA LEU A 47 16.76 -1.88 6.65
C LEU A 47 17.92 -2.48 7.45
N LYS A 48 17.59 -3.26 8.48
CA LYS A 48 18.57 -4.04 9.22
C LYS A 48 18.57 -5.47 8.73
#